data_AF-A0A5E4J5I1-F1
#
_entry.id   AF-A0A5E4J5I1-F1
#
_cell.length_a   1.000
_cell.length_b   1.000
_cell.length_c   1.000
_cell.angle_alpha   90.00
_cell.angle_beta   90.00
_cell.angle_gamma   90.00
#
_symmetry.space_group_name_H-M   'P 1'
#
loop_
_entity.id
_entity.type
_entity.pdbx_description
1 polymer ?
#
loop_
_entity_poly.entity_id
_entity_poly.type
_entity_poly.pdbx_seq_one_letter_code
_entity_poly.pdbx_strand_id
1 'polypeptide(L)'
;MARDVNVRHKPKPIIPESQRLRMIQSLKSVDSAVLGEEKDIFRTIEELRPDIITLGFDQHFDPALLEAELSSRGLYPKIVRIEDHEPCPLCSSRQIVARILGRFRGRRI
;
A
#
# COMPACT_ATOMS: atom_id res chain seq x y z
N MET A 1 0.55 1.90 -3.93
CA MET A 1 -0.65 2.10 -4.78
C MET A 1 -1.40 0.78 -4.86
N ALA A 2 -2.70 0.79 -4.55
CA ALA A 2 -3.50 -0.44 -4.47
C ALA A 2 -3.94 -0.94 -5.85
N ARG A 3 -4.41 -0.03 -6.71
CA ARG A 3 -4.86 -0.30 -8.08
C ARG A 3 -3.71 -0.43 -9.06
N ASP A 4 -3.75 -1.43 -9.93
CA ASP A 4 -2.74 -1.65 -10.97
C ASP A 4 -2.71 -0.49 -11.97
N VAL A 5 -3.87 0.14 -12.25
CA VAL A 5 -3.99 1.34 -13.10
C VAL A 5 -3.27 2.56 -12.54
N ASN A 6 -3.15 2.64 -11.21
CA ASN A 6 -2.54 3.79 -10.55
C ASN A 6 -1.02 3.66 -10.45
N VAL A 7 -0.45 2.46 -10.65
CA VAL A 7 1.00 2.25 -10.72
C VAL A 7 1.54 2.80 -12.04
N ARG A 8 1.98 4.07 -12.02
CA ARG A 8 2.54 4.78 -13.20
C ARG A 8 4.05 5.01 -13.15
N HIS A 9 4.62 5.10 -11.94
CA HIS A 9 5.99 5.57 -11.70
C HIS A 9 6.97 4.46 -11.29
N LYS A 10 6.49 3.21 -11.24
CA LYS A 10 7.26 2.01 -10.88
C LYS A 10 6.88 0.88 -11.85
N PRO A 11 7.72 -0.15 -12.02
CA PRO A 11 7.35 -1.34 -12.77
C PRO A 11 6.02 -1.89 -12.27
N LYS A 12 5.19 -2.39 -13.21
CA LYS A 12 3.91 -3.01 -12.85
C LYS A 12 4.16 -4.18 -11.88
N PRO A 13 3.33 -4.33 -10.85
CA PRO A 13 3.43 -5.48 -9.95
C PRO A 13 3.35 -6.79 -10.75
N ILE A 14 4.14 -7.79 -10.35
CA ILE A 14 4.05 -9.14 -10.92
C ILE A 14 2.73 -9.80 -10.50
N ILE A 15 2.27 -9.51 -9.28
CA ILE A 15 1.05 -10.07 -8.70
C ILE A 15 -0.13 -9.11 -8.95
N PRO A 16 -1.20 -9.56 -9.63
CA PRO A 16 -2.37 -8.73 -9.91
C PRO A 16 -3.07 -8.19 -8.66
N GLU A 17 -3.77 -7.07 -8.78
CA GLU A 17 -4.44 -6.41 -7.64
C GLU A 17 -5.42 -7.31 -6.87
N SER A 18 -6.20 -8.15 -7.56
CA SER A 18 -7.15 -9.06 -6.94
C SER A 18 -6.47 -10.12 -6.05
N GLN A 19 -5.31 -10.62 -6.49
CA GLN A 19 -4.52 -11.57 -5.71
C GLN A 19 -3.83 -10.89 -4.53
N ARG A 20 -3.31 -9.66 -4.72
CA ARG A 20 -2.76 -8.86 -3.62
C ARG A 20 -3.81 -8.56 -2.55
N LEU A 21 -5.03 -8.20 -2.96
CA LEU A 21 -6.16 -7.99 -2.06
C LEU A 21 -6.45 -9.24 -1.23
N ARG A 22 -6.62 -10.40 -1.88
CA ARG A 22 -6.87 -11.67 -1.21
C ARG A 22 -5.78 -12.01 -0.19
N MET A 23 -4.52 -11.74 -0.52
CA MET A 23 -3.40 -11.97 0.40
C MET A 23 -3.53 -11.10 1.65
N ILE A 24 -3.79 -9.79 1.49
CA ILE A 24 -3.98 -8.86 2.61
C ILE A 24 -5.19 -9.26 3.47
N GLN A 25 -6.32 -9.62 2.84
CA GLN A 25 -7.52 -10.10 3.56
C GLN A 25 -7.28 -11.37 4.37
N SER A 26 -6.27 -12.17 4.01
CA SER A 26 -5.94 -13.42 4.72
C SER A 26 -5.04 -13.19 5.94
N LEU A 27 -4.59 -11.97 6.20
CA LEU A 27 -3.74 -11.67 7.35
C LEU A 27 -4.57 -11.68 8.64
N LYS A 28 -4.06 -12.34 9.68
CA LYS A 28 -4.75 -12.47 10.98
C LYS A 28 -5.16 -11.13 11.60
N SER A 29 -4.38 -10.08 11.35
CA SER A 29 -4.60 -8.73 11.91
C SER A 29 -5.51 -7.85 11.05
N VAL A 30 -6.12 -8.38 9.99
CA VAL A 30 -6.94 -7.62 9.04
C VAL A 30 -8.38 -8.09 9.15
N ASP A 31 -9.28 -7.21 9.62
CA ASP A 31 -10.72 -7.47 9.66
C ASP A 31 -11.37 -7.31 8.27
N SER A 32 -10.92 -6.31 7.52
CA SER A 32 -11.39 -6.02 6.17
C SER A 32 -10.29 -5.39 5.34
N ALA A 33 -10.28 -5.71 4.05
CA ALA A 33 -9.49 -4.97 3.08
C ALA A 33 -10.30 -4.76 1.81
N VAL A 34 -10.17 -3.56 1.25
CA VAL A 34 -10.88 -3.12 0.05
C VAL A 34 -9.89 -2.54 -0.94
N LEU A 35 -10.21 -2.60 -2.23
CA LEU A 35 -9.45 -1.85 -3.22
C LEU A 35 -9.92 -0.39 -3.16
N GLY A 36 -8.96 0.51 -2.95
CA GLY A 36 -9.26 1.94 -2.98
C GLY A 36 -9.81 2.40 -4.32
N GLU A 37 -10.43 3.56 -4.32
CA GLU A 37 -11.00 4.17 -5.52
C GLU A 37 -9.95 4.49 -6.59
N GLU A 38 -10.35 4.36 -7.85
CA GLU A 38 -9.40 4.49 -8.97
C GLU A 38 -8.95 5.93 -9.17
N LYS A 39 -9.88 6.87 -9.04
CA LYS A 39 -9.69 8.29 -9.42
C LYS A 39 -9.49 9.21 -8.23
N ASP A 40 -10.20 8.96 -7.14
CA ASP A 40 -10.13 9.77 -5.92
C ASP A 40 -9.90 8.87 -4.71
N ILE A 41 -8.68 8.89 -4.16
CA ILE A 41 -8.30 8.08 -3.01
C ILE A 41 -9.10 8.45 -1.75
N PHE A 42 -9.63 9.68 -1.66
CA PHE A 42 -10.35 10.18 -0.50
C PHE A 42 -11.76 9.61 -0.39
N ARG A 43 -12.38 9.24 -1.52
CA ARG A 43 -13.71 8.64 -1.53
C ARG A 43 -13.78 7.37 -0.67
N THR A 44 -12.78 6.50 -0.75
CA THR A 44 -12.72 5.31 0.11
C THR A 44 -12.60 5.68 1.59
N ILE A 45 -11.92 6.79 1.91
CA ILE A 45 -11.79 7.27 3.29
C ILE A 45 -13.12 7.86 3.77
N GLU A 46 -13.85 8.58 2.93
CA GLU A 46 -15.19 9.11 3.22
C GLU A 46 -16.22 7.99 3.48
N GLU A 47 -16.14 6.91 2.72
CA GLU A 47 -17.02 5.74 2.89
C GLU A 47 -16.72 4.98 4.18
N LEU A 48 -15.43 4.80 4.51
CA LEU A 48 -15.00 4.05 5.70
C LEU A 48 -15.01 4.86 7.00
N ARG A 49 -14.88 6.19 6.90
CA ARG A 49 -14.81 7.15 8.03
C ARG A 49 -13.91 6.69 9.18
N PRO A 50 -12.61 6.42 8.94
CA PRO A 50 -11.74 5.92 9.99
C PRO A 50 -11.48 6.98 11.06
N ASP A 51 -11.29 6.56 12.31
CA ASP A 51 -10.85 7.43 13.40
C ASP A 51 -9.33 7.68 13.36
N ILE A 52 -8.57 6.74 12.80
CA ILE A 52 -7.09 6.77 12.74
C ILE A 52 -6.64 6.34 11.34
N ILE A 53 -5.72 7.11 10.74
CA ILE A 53 -5.06 6.78 9.48
C ILE A 53 -3.56 6.63 9.75
N THR A 54 -3.01 5.46 9.41
CA THR A 54 -1.57 5.21 9.50
C THR A 54 -0.88 5.42 8.16
N LEU A 55 0.24 6.13 8.14
CA LEU A 55 1.13 6.28 6.99
C LEU A 55 2.37 5.41 7.18
N GLY A 56 2.64 4.55 6.20
CA GLY A 56 3.85 3.71 6.21
C GLY A 56 5.13 4.54 6.09
N PHE A 57 6.24 3.97 6.55
CA PHE A 57 7.58 4.58 6.50
C PHE A 57 7.96 5.10 5.10
N ASP A 58 7.62 4.34 4.05
CA ASP A 58 7.95 4.63 2.66
C ASP A 58 6.87 5.45 1.91
N GLN A 59 5.84 5.91 2.62
CA GLN A 59 4.75 6.71 2.05
C GLN A 59 5.01 8.21 2.25
N HIS A 60 5.59 8.85 1.24
CA HIS A 60 5.91 10.28 1.25
C HIS A 60 4.69 11.17 1.00
N PHE A 61 3.69 11.10 1.87
CA PHE A 61 2.64 12.11 1.99
C PHE A 61 3.06 13.18 2.99
N ASP A 62 2.76 14.44 2.64
CA ASP A 62 2.76 15.55 3.58
C ASP A 62 1.53 15.42 4.49
N PRO A 63 1.70 15.17 5.80
CA PRO A 63 0.59 15.03 6.71
C PRO A 63 -0.29 16.28 6.76
N ALA A 64 0.27 17.49 6.64
CA ALA A 64 -0.49 18.73 6.71
C ALA A 64 -1.42 18.89 5.50
N LEU A 65 -0.95 18.53 4.30
CA LEU A 65 -1.79 18.52 3.10
C LEU A 65 -2.89 17.47 3.20
N LEU A 66 -2.57 16.29 3.74
CA LEU A 66 -3.54 15.23 3.95
C LEU A 66 -4.63 15.64 4.95
N GLU A 67 -4.25 16.25 6.07
CA GLU A 67 -5.19 16.77 7.08
C GLU A 67 -6.08 17.88 6.51
N ALA A 68 -5.51 18.80 5.72
CA ALA A 68 -6.26 19.88 5.10
C ALA A 68 -7.33 19.36 4.11
N GLU A 69 -6.96 18.40 3.27
CA GLU A 69 -7.88 17.79 2.29
C GLU A 69 -8.96 16.93 2.97
N LEU A 70 -8.62 16.23 4.06
CA LEU A 70 -9.62 15.50 4.86
C LEU A 70 -10.57 16.46 5.59
N SER A 71 -10.04 17.56 6.12
CA SER A 71 -10.84 18.58 6.83
C SER A 71 -11.82 19.29 5.88
N SER A 72 -11.41 19.58 4.65
CA SER A 72 -12.30 20.18 3.63
C SER A 72 -13.47 19.25 3.26
N ARG A 73 -13.30 17.95 3.48
CA ARG A 73 -14.31 16.89 3.28
C ARG A 73 -15.08 16.53 4.56
N GLY A 74 -14.86 17.25 5.67
CA GLY A 74 -15.54 17.02 6.95
C GLY A 74 -15.07 15.76 7.69
N LEU A 75 -13.84 15.32 7.44
CA LEU A 75 -13.20 14.17 8.10
C LEU A 75 -12.05 14.65 8.99
N TYR A 76 -11.95 14.10 10.20
CA TYR A 76 -10.94 14.49 11.19
C TYR A 76 -10.23 13.28 11.82
N PRO A 77 -9.66 12.36 11.02
CA PRO A 77 -8.93 11.23 11.57
C PRO A 77 -7.60 11.68 12.19
N LYS A 78 -7.13 10.95 13.20
CA LYS A 78 -5.76 11.09 13.70
C LYS A 78 -4.79 10.47 12.69
N ILE A 79 -3.83 11.25 12.20
CA ILE A 79 -2.76 10.75 11.32
C ILE A 79 -1.57 10.29 12.15
N VAL A 80 -1.10 9.06 11.91
CA VAL A 80 0.04 8.45 12.61
C VAL A 80 1.05 7.93 11.60
N ARG A 81 2.31 8.40 11.66
CA ARG A 81 3.41 7.83 10.86
C ARG A 81 3.97 6.60 11.57
N ILE A 82 4.12 5.51 10.85
CA ILE A 82 4.88 4.34 11.31
C ILE A 82 6.34 4.57 10.88
N GLU A 83 7.22 4.79 11.84
CA GLU A 83 8.61 5.18 11.59
C GLU A 83 9.57 4.00 11.41
N ASP A 84 9.19 2.83 11.90
CA ASP A 84 10.08 1.68 11.95
C ASP A 84 9.64 0.55 11.01
N HIS A 85 10.63 -0.22 10.56
CA HIS A 85 10.42 -1.47 9.86
C HIS A 85 11.41 -2.50 10.42
N GLU A 86 10.91 -3.69 10.70
CA GLU A 86 11.78 -4.79 11.11
C GLU A 86 12.67 -5.20 9.92
N PRO A 87 14.00 -5.17 10.07
CA PRO A 87 14.89 -5.52 8.99
C PRO A 87 14.76 -7.02 8.69
N CYS A 88 14.43 -7.36 7.45
CA CYS A 88 14.49 -8.76 7.01
C CYS A 88 15.07 -8.91 5.60
N PRO A 89 15.75 -10.04 5.29
CA PRO A 89 16.48 -10.20 4.03
C PRO A 89 15.63 -10.10 2.76
N LEU A 90 14.33 -10.38 2.84
CA LEU A 90 13.39 -10.44 1.72
C LEU A 90 12.13 -9.60 1.99
N CYS A 91 12.27 -8.50 2.72
CA CYS A 91 11.17 -7.59 3.08
C CYS A 91 10.69 -6.71 1.91
N SER A 92 11.36 -6.76 0.74
CA SER A 92 10.88 -6.10 -0.48
C SER A 92 10.72 -7.05 -1.65
N SER A 93 9.67 -6.82 -2.45
CA SER A 93 9.45 -7.55 -3.71
C SER A 93 10.63 -7.45 -4.65
N ARG A 94 11.33 -6.30 -4.67
CA ARG A 94 12.56 -6.11 -5.46
C ARG A 94 13.67 -7.06 -5.03
N GLN A 95 13.89 -7.25 -3.72
CA GLN A 95 14.90 -8.20 -3.21
C GLN A 95 14.50 -9.65 -3.53
N ILE A 96 13.22 -9.99 -3.43
CA ILE A 96 12.71 -11.32 -3.81
C ILE A 96 12.99 -11.60 -5.28
N VAL A 97 12.62 -10.67 -6.17
CA VAL A 97 12.85 -10.79 -7.62
C VAL A 97 14.36 -10.90 -7.91
N ALA A 98 15.18 -10.06 -7.30
CA ALA A 98 16.64 -10.11 -7.48
C ALA A 98 17.23 -11.46 -7.03
N ARG A 99 16.75 -12.02 -5.91
CA ARG A 99 17.17 -13.33 -5.43
C ARG A 99 16.78 -14.46 -6.39
N ILE A 100 15.56 -14.42 -6.92
CA ILE A 100 15.07 -15.40 -7.90
C ILE A 100 15.93 -15.33 -9.18
N LEU A 101 16.12 -14.12 -9.73
CA LEU A 101 16.94 -13.92 -10.93
C LEU A 101 18.39 -14.39 -10.71
N GLY A 102 18.97 -14.11 -9.55
CA GLY A 102 20.31 -14.59 -9.19
C GLY A 102 20.41 -16.11 -9.13
N ARG A 103 19.34 -16.80 -8.67
CA ARG A 103 19.31 -18.26 -8.54
C ARG A 103 19.15 -19.00 -9.87
N PHE A 104 18.46 -18.40 -10.84
CA PHE A 104 18.09 -19.06 -12.10
C PHE A 104 18.74 -18.44 -13.35
N ARG A 105 19.68 -17.49 -13.20
CA ARG A 105 20.38 -16.88 -14.33
C ARG A 105 21.04 -17.95 -15.21
N GLY A 106 20.61 -18.05 -16.47
CA GLY A 106 21.14 -19.01 -17.45
C GLY A 106 20.59 -20.44 -17.33
N ARG A 107 19.65 -20.71 -16.41
CA ARG A 107 18.93 -21.98 -16.35
C ARG A 107 17.50 -21.78 -16.87
N ARG A 108 17.10 -22.57 -17.87
CA ARG A 108 15.69 -22.68 -18.25
C ARG A 108 14.95 -23.38 -17.12
N ILE A 109 13.96 -22.70 -16.55
CA ILE A 109 13.00 -23.25 -15.59
C ILE A 109 11.78 -23.72 -16.37
#